data_AF-A0A9E2NUB2-F1
#
_entry.id   AF-A0A9E2NUB2-F1
#
_cell.length_a   1.000
_cell.length_b   1.000
_cell.length_c   1.000
_cell.angle_alpha   90.00
_cell.angle_beta   90.00
_cell.angle_gamma   90.00
#
_symmetry.space_group_name_H-M   'P 1'
#
loop_
_entity.id
_entity.type
_entity.pdbx_description
1 polymer ?
#
loop_
_entity_poly.entity_id
_entity_poly.type
_entity_poly.pdbx_seq_one_letter_code
_entity_poly.pdbx_strand_id
1 'polypeptide(L)'
;MTKRGNHTRAANRVAKVIAKYSTGKSDLERVDKAAYYVSLFADRDWYTMKGRYYDKAYGVFIAKEFSCAGIADALQKVLHYMGFKAKHVNKNKFTHQWCTLKMDGHRGYADGQAGFANYGRYFTKKNQMILTPSNSIYFKKLN
;
A
#
# COMPACT_ATOMS: atom_id res chain seq x y z
N MET A 1 6.03 8.33 30.92
CA MET A 1 6.00 7.75 29.56
C MET A 1 4.96 8.52 28.73
N THR A 2 5.35 9.27 27.70
CA THR A 2 4.40 10.09 26.93
C THR A 2 3.65 9.25 25.89
N LYS A 3 2.36 9.56 25.65
CA LYS A 3 1.41 8.94 24.70
C LYS A 3 1.91 8.74 23.24
N ARG A 4 3.15 9.11 22.89
CA ARG A 4 3.75 9.00 21.54
C ARG A 4 4.44 7.65 21.26
N GLY A 5 4.71 6.84 22.29
CA GLY A 5 5.51 5.60 22.17
C GLY A 5 4.85 4.39 21.49
N ASN A 6 3.55 4.43 21.12
CA ASN A 6 2.84 3.23 20.64
C ASN A 6 2.31 3.30 19.19
N HIS A 7 2.40 4.44 18.49
CA HIS A 7 1.83 4.53 17.13
C HIS A 7 2.58 3.66 16.12
N THR A 8 3.92 3.76 16.09
CA THR A 8 4.75 2.92 15.21
C THR A 8 4.59 1.44 15.55
N ARG A 9 4.56 1.09 16.84
CA ARG A 9 4.37 -0.29 17.29
C ARG A 9 2.99 -0.83 16.91
N ALA A 10 1.94 -0.03 17.04
CA ALA A 10 0.59 -0.41 16.63
C ALA A 10 0.48 -0.62 15.12
N ALA A 11 0.98 0.32 14.31
CA ALA A 11 1.02 0.18 12.86
C ALA A 11 1.83 -1.06 12.43
N ASN A 12 2.95 -1.32 13.08
CA ASN A 12 3.77 -2.51 12.82
C ASN A 12 3.05 -3.82 13.13
N ARG A 13 2.20 -3.88 14.17
CA ARG A 13 1.41 -5.08 14.47
C ARG A 13 0.44 -5.39 13.32
N VAL A 14 -0.29 -4.38 12.84
CA VAL A 14 -1.22 -4.56 11.71
C VAL A 14 -0.46 -4.93 10.44
N ALA A 15 0.64 -4.24 10.14
CA ALA A 15 1.45 -4.53 8.95
C ALA A 15 1.98 -5.98 8.94
N LYS A 16 2.42 -6.51 10.09
CA LYS A 16 2.85 -7.91 10.24
C LYS A 16 1.70 -8.91 10.02
N VAL A 17 0.50 -8.58 10.50
CA VAL A 17 -0.69 -9.41 10.28
C VAL A 17 -1.00 -9.48 8.78
N ILE A 18 -1.09 -8.33 8.10
CA ILE A 18 -1.31 -8.29 6.65
C ILE A 18 -0.23 -9.10 5.93
N ALA A 19 1.06 -8.84 6.22
CA ALA A 19 2.18 -9.56 5.63
C ALA A 19 2.08 -11.09 5.80
N LYS A 20 1.64 -11.57 6.97
CA LYS A 20 1.43 -13.00 7.25
C LYS A 20 0.35 -13.62 6.36
N TYR A 21 -0.75 -12.90 6.11
CA TYR A 21 -1.90 -13.41 5.34
C TYR A 21 -1.80 -13.12 3.84
N SER A 22 -0.89 -12.25 3.42
CA SER A 22 -0.57 -11.96 2.01
C SER A 22 0.26 -13.08 1.35
N THR A 23 -0.31 -14.29 1.31
CA THR A 23 0.28 -15.49 0.69
C THR A 23 -0.16 -15.64 -0.77
N GLY A 24 0.60 -16.39 -1.57
CA GLY A 24 0.36 -16.61 -2.99
C GLY A 24 1.45 -17.48 -3.59
N LYS A 25 1.25 -17.96 -4.82
CA LYS A 25 2.21 -18.80 -5.55
C LYS A 25 3.34 -17.98 -6.17
N SER A 26 3.07 -16.72 -6.54
CA SER A 26 4.05 -15.77 -7.06
C SER A 26 4.20 -14.56 -6.14
N ASP A 27 5.30 -13.82 -6.30
CA ASP A 27 5.45 -12.53 -5.62
C ASP A 27 4.35 -11.56 -6.04
N LEU A 28 3.96 -11.54 -7.32
CA LEU A 28 2.85 -10.70 -7.78
C LEU A 28 1.56 -11.02 -7.01
N GLU A 29 1.17 -12.29 -6.88
CA GLU A 29 -0.04 -12.65 -6.12
C GLU A 29 0.04 -12.23 -4.65
N ARG A 30 1.21 -12.43 -4.02
CA ARG A 30 1.45 -12.05 -2.63
C ARG A 30 1.32 -10.53 -2.43
N VAL A 31 1.94 -9.76 -3.32
CA VAL A 31 1.97 -8.29 -3.27
C VAL A 31 0.62 -7.70 -3.65
N ASP A 32 -0.07 -8.25 -4.65
CA ASP A 32 -1.43 -7.85 -5.02
C ASP A 32 -2.40 -8.06 -3.84
N LYS A 33 -2.28 -9.19 -3.13
CA LYS A 33 -3.05 -9.46 -1.92
C LYS A 33 -2.74 -8.47 -0.79
N ALA A 34 -1.48 -8.08 -0.63
CA ALA A 34 -1.09 -7.05 0.33
C ALA A 34 -1.68 -5.67 -0.02
N ALA A 35 -1.62 -5.28 -1.30
CA ALA A 35 -2.22 -4.04 -1.78
C ALA A 35 -3.74 -4.04 -1.55
N TYR A 36 -4.42 -5.15 -1.87
CA TYR A 36 -5.83 -5.35 -1.59
C TYR A 36 -6.18 -5.20 -0.10
N TYR A 37 -5.48 -5.89 0.80
CA TYR A 37 -5.76 -5.76 2.24
C TYR A 37 -5.51 -4.35 2.78
N VAL A 38 -4.54 -3.63 2.23
CA VAL A 38 -4.30 -2.23 2.60
C VAL A 38 -5.41 -1.32 2.06
N SER A 39 -5.95 -1.56 0.86
CA SER A 39 -7.01 -0.73 0.29
C SER A 39 -8.31 -0.81 1.07
N LEU A 40 -8.59 -1.93 1.72
CA LEU A 40 -9.76 -2.06 2.61
C LEU A 40 -9.75 -1.02 3.76
N PHE A 41 -8.58 -0.50 4.15
CA PHE A 41 -8.51 0.62 5.08
C PHE A 41 -8.90 1.94 4.40
N ALA A 42 -8.47 2.18 3.16
CA ALA A 42 -8.90 3.35 2.38
C ALA A 42 -10.41 3.36 2.14
N ASP A 43 -11.02 2.19 1.86
CA ASP A 43 -12.46 2.07 1.64
C ASP A 43 -13.27 2.38 2.92
N ARG A 44 -12.66 2.16 4.09
CA ARG A 44 -13.28 2.38 5.41
C ARG A 44 -13.07 3.80 5.94
N ASP A 45 -11.92 4.41 5.63
CA ASP A 45 -11.39 5.56 6.35
C ASP A 45 -11.59 6.90 5.63
N TRP A 46 -11.30 8.01 6.33
CA TRP A 46 -11.47 9.34 5.76
C TRP A 46 -10.21 9.81 5.04
N TYR A 47 -10.32 10.09 3.74
CA TYR A 47 -9.25 10.75 2.99
C TYR A 47 -9.08 12.20 3.44
N THR A 48 -7.89 12.57 3.90
CA THR A 48 -7.56 13.92 4.36
C THR A 48 -6.09 14.26 4.12
N MET A 49 -5.80 15.55 3.96
CA MET A 49 -4.44 16.11 3.90
C MET A 49 -4.14 17.02 5.10
N LYS A 50 -5.05 17.06 6.09
CA LYS A 50 -4.98 17.94 7.27
C LYS A 50 -4.96 17.17 8.59
N GLY A 51 -5.23 15.86 8.54
CA GLY A 51 -5.22 14.97 9.70
C GLY A 51 -3.89 14.98 10.46
N ARG A 52 -3.87 14.46 11.68
CA ARG A 52 -2.61 14.48 12.47
C ARG A 52 -1.61 13.43 12.00
N TYR A 53 -2.12 12.36 11.38
CA TYR A 53 -1.40 11.16 10.97
C TYR A 53 -1.74 10.76 9.53
N TYR A 54 -2.32 11.66 8.73
CA TYR A 54 -2.78 11.38 7.38
C TYR A 54 -1.69 10.78 6.47
N ASP A 55 -0.43 11.13 6.72
CA ASP A 55 0.76 10.74 5.98
C ASP A 55 1.50 9.52 6.57
N LYS A 56 0.90 8.84 7.55
CA LYS A 56 1.55 7.74 8.29
C LYS A 56 0.73 6.47 8.21
N ALA A 57 1.43 5.33 8.23
CA ALA A 57 0.79 4.02 8.40
C ALA A 57 -0.12 3.91 9.63
N TYR A 58 0.16 4.68 10.70
CA TYR A 58 -0.71 4.74 11.86
C TYR A 58 -2.07 5.38 11.56
N GLY A 59 -2.10 6.42 10.72
CA GLY A 59 -3.33 7.04 10.21
C GLY A 59 -4.24 5.98 9.59
N VAL A 60 -3.67 5.27 8.60
CA VAL A 60 -4.33 4.22 7.83
C VAL A 60 -4.78 3.07 8.72
N PHE A 61 -3.88 2.48 9.50
CA PHE A 61 -4.21 1.24 10.21
C PHE A 61 -5.04 1.44 11.48
N ILE A 62 -4.96 2.61 12.12
CA ILE A 62 -5.49 2.81 13.48
C ILE A 62 -6.35 4.07 13.60
N ALA A 63 -5.86 5.22 13.12
CA ALA A 63 -6.49 6.51 13.36
C ALA A 63 -7.66 6.85 12.42
N LYS A 64 -7.95 5.98 11.43
CA LYS A 64 -9.05 6.11 10.47
C LYS A 64 -8.98 7.38 9.61
N GLU A 65 -7.77 7.84 9.33
CA GLU A 65 -7.49 8.97 8.46
C GLU A 65 -6.32 8.62 7.54
N PHE A 66 -6.40 8.98 6.26
CA PHE A 66 -5.33 8.65 5.33
C PHE A 66 -5.19 9.66 4.19
N SER A 67 -4.03 9.62 3.55
CA SER A 67 -3.83 10.15 2.20
C SER A 67 -3.08 9.12 1.36
N CYS A 68 -2.84 9.45 0.08
CA CYS A 68 -1.95 8.67 -0.77
C CYS A 68 -0.55 8.45 -0.14
N ALA A 69 -0.03 9.43 0.60
CA ALA A 69 1.25 9.29 1.32
C ALA A 69 1.15 8.29 2.47
N GLY A 70 0.09 8.39 3.28
CA GLY A 70 -0.10 7.50 4.42
C GLY A 70 -0.29 6.05 3.99
N ILE A 71 -1.08 5.81 2.95
CA ILE A 71 -1.36 4.46 2.47
C ILE A 71 -0.18 3.84 1.73
N ALA A 72 0.60 4.62 0.99
CA ALA A 72 1.86 4.17 0.43
C ALA A 72 2.92 3.86 1.52
N ASP A 73 2.96 4.62 2.62
CA ASP A 73 3.81 4.30 3.79
C ASP A 73 3.34 3.01 4.49
N ALA A 74 2.02 2.83 4.63
CA ALA A 74 1.41 1.63 5.20
C ALA A 74 1.74 0.38 4.38
N LEU A 75 1.53 0.44 3.06
CA LEU A 75 1.87 -0.63 2.13
C LEU A 75 3.37 -0.91 2.13
N GLN A 76 4.23 0.12 2.11
CA GLN A 76 5.68 -0.08 2.17
C GLN A 76 6.09 -0.89 3.40
N LYS A 77 5.51 -0.61 4.56
CA LYS A 77 5.79 -1.37 5.79
C LYS A 77 5.36 -2.83 5.67
N VAL A 78 4.17 -3.10 5.13
CA VAL A 78 3.71 -4.48 4.88
C VAL A 78 4.70 -5.21 3.98
N LEU A 79 5.09 -4.60 2.86
CA LEU A 79 6.01 -5.18 1.90
C LEU A 79 7.40 -5.45 2.50
N HIS A 80 7.90 -4.57 3.38
CA HIS A 80 9.14 -4.81 4.12
C HIS A 80 9.02 -6.02 5.06
N TYR A 81 7.89 -6.19 5.76
CA TYR A 81 7.67 -7.39 6.59
C TYR A 81 7.51 -8.67 5.78
N MET A 82 7.07 -8.59 4.53
CA MET A 82 7.04 -9.72 3.59
C MET A 82 8.42 -10.06 3.00
N GLY A 83 9.45 -9.25 3.27
CA GLY A 83 10.81 -9.42 2.77
C GLY A 83 11.13 -8.67 1.47
N PHE A 84 10.21 -7.85 0.95
CA PHE A 84 10.44 -7.08 -0.27
C PHE A 84 11.19 -5.79 -0.01
N LYS A 85 12.10 -5.43 -0.92
CA LYS A 85 12.78 -4.13 -0.95
C LYS A 85 11.91 -3.09 -1.69
N ALA A 86 10.79 -2.71 -1.09
CA ALA A 86 9.85 -1.74 -1.67
C ALA A 86 10.29 -0.29 -1.44
N LYS A 87 10.17 0.54 -2.48
CA LYS A 87 10.44 1.98 -2.47
C LYS A 87 9.15 2.77 -2.65
N HIS A 88 8.86 3.63 -1.69
CA HIS A 88 7.81 4.64 -1.76
C HIS A 88 8.17 5.71 -2.81
N VAL A 89 7.33 5.86 -3.83
CA VAL A 89 7.49 6.83 -4.92
C VAL A 89 6.72 8.11 -4.60
N ASN A 90 7.31 9.26 -4.94
CA ASN A 90 6.75 10.60 -4.72
C ASN A 90 6.50 10.98 -3.25
N LYS A 91 7.23 10.34 -2.32
CA LYS A 91 7.18 10.71 -0.90
C LYS A 91 7.41 12.21 -0.72
N ASN A 92 6.53 12.85 0.05
CA ASN A 92 6.50 14.30 0.33
C ASN A 92 6.18 15.21 -0.87
N LYS A 93 5.62 14.69 -1.96
CA LYS A 93 5.17 15.50 -3.10
C LYS A 93 3.64 15.53 -3.17
N PHE A 94 3.08 16.66 -3.64
CA PHE A 94 1.64 16.80 -3.89
C PHE A 94 1.25 16.16 -5.24
N THR A 95 1.57 14.88 -5.36
CA THR A 95 1.27 14.02 -6.51
C THR A 95 0.91 12.64 -6.00
N HIS A 96 0.25 11.80 -6.82
CA HIS A 96 -0.06 10.42 -6.44
C HIS A 96 1.18 9.64 -5.95
N GLN A 97 1.00 8.77 -4.96
CA GLN A 97 2.07 8.04 -4.27
C GLN A 97 1.75 6.54 -4.21
N TRP A 98 2.75 5.71 -4.50
CA TRP A 98 2.64 4.25 -4.57
C TRP A 98 3.98 3.60 -4.21
N CYS A 99 4.04 2.26 -4.23
CA CYS A 99 5.27 1.50 -4.02
C CYS A 99 5.81 0.91 -5.33
N THR A 100 7.13 0.94 -5.51
CA THR A 100 7.83 0.18 -6.56
C THR A 100 8.74 -0.85 -5.94
N LEU A 101 8.84 -2.02 -6.57
CA LEU A 101 9.58 -3.16 -6.05
C LEU A 101 9.97 -4.14 -7.17
N LYS A 102 10.77 -5.14 -6.84
CA LYS A 102 10.95 -6.32 -7.69
C LYS A 102 10.02 -7.44 -7.20
N MET A 103 9.35 -8.11 -8.12
CA MET A 103 8.48 -9.28 -7.92
C MET A 103 8.86 -10.31 -8.97
N ASP A 104 9.10 -11.56 -8.56
CA ASP A 104 9.37 -12.66 -9.50
C ASP A 104 10.56 -12.36 -10.44
N GLY A 105 11.56 -11.61 -9.95
CA GLY A 105 12.72 -11.14 -10.74
C GLY A 105 12.45 -9.90 -11.63
N HIS A 106 11.19 -9.53 -11.84
CA HIS A 106 10.80 -8.38 -12.66
C HIS A 106 10.60 -7.11 -11.84
N ARG A 107 10.75 -5.94 -12.47
CA ARG A 107 10.28 -4.69 -11.87
C ARG A 107 8.75 -4.66 -11.89
N GLY A 108 8.17 -4.13 -10.82
CA GLY A 108 6.74 -3.88 -10.74
C GLY A 108 6.41 -2.79 -9.73
N TYR A 109 5.13 -2.65 -9.48
CA TYR A 109 4.56 -1.64 -8.60
C TYR A 109 3.36 -2.20 -7.85
N ALA A 110 3.03 -1.54 -6.73
CA ALA A 110 1.86 -1.83 -5.93
C ALA A 110 1.28 -0.53 -5.41
N ASP A 111 -0.04 -0.39 -5.50
CA ASP A 111 -0.80 0.76 -5.04
C ASP A 111 -1.80 0.32 -3.97
N GLY A 112 -1.55 0.75 -2.73
CA GLY A 112 -2.39 0.41 -1.60
C GLY A 112 -3.70 1.18 -1.56
N GLN A 113 -3.81 2.32 -2.26
CA GLN A 113 -5.06 3.05 -2.40
C GLN A 113 -5.94 2.42 -3.47
N ALA A 114 -5.33 2.04 -4.60
CA ALA A 114 -6.06 1.44 -5.71
C ALA A 114 -6.31 -0.09 -5.52
N GLY A 115 -5.59 -0.72 -4.60
CA GLY A 115 -5.83 -2.10 -4.16
C GLY A 115 -5.20 -3.19 -5.01
N PHE A 116 -4.21 -2.87 -5.85
CA PHE A 116 -3.59 -3.86 -6.73
C PHE A 116 -2.09 -3.67 -6.92
N ALA A 117 -1.47 -4.70 -7.49
CA ALA A 117 -0.09 -4.71 -7.95
C ALA A 117 0.01 -5.22 -9.39
N ASN A 118 1.07 -4.83 -10.09
CA ASN A 118 1.37 -5.35 -11.41
C ASN A 118 2.86 -5.22 -11.76
N TYR A 119 3.29 -5.93 -12.80
CA TYR A 119 4.61 -5.76 -13.39
C TYR A 119 4.73 -4.45 -14.18
N GLY A 120 5.98 -4.05 -14.43
CA GLY A 120 6.32 -2.89 -15.24
C GLY A 120 6.49 -1.60 -14.42
N ARG A 121 6.17 -0.48 -15.06
CA ARG A 121 6.20 0.85 -14.43
C ARG A 121 4.77 1.32 -14.24
N TYR A 122 4.53 2.05 -13.15
CA TYR A 122 3.23 2.67 -12.88
C TYR A 122 2.85 3.60 -14.04
N PHE A 123 3.50 4.75 -14.16
CA PHE A 123 3.33 5.61 -15.34
C PHE A 123 4.41 5.39 -16.40
N THR A 124 4.04 5.50 -17.66
CA THR A 124 4.96 5.53 -18.81
C THR A 124 4.62 6.69 -19.74
N LYS A 125 5.49 7.01 -20.71
CA LYS A 125 5.16 8.02 -21.75
C LYS A 125 3.86 7.68 -22.50
N LYS A 126 3.56 6.40 -22.67
CA LYS A 126 2.36 5.89 -23.35
C LYS A 126 1.19 5.62 -22.39
N ASN A 127 1.42 5.68 -21.08
CA ASN A 127 0.44 5.31 -20.07
C ASN A 127 0.40 6.35 -18.95
N GLN A 128 -0.48 7.32 -19.11
CA GLN A 128 -0.66 8.44 -18.20
C GLN A 128 -1.79 8.21 -17.19
N MET A 129 -2.57 7.14 -17.35
CA MET A 129 -3.64 6.71 -16.47
C MET A 129 -3.47 5.23 -16.14
N ILE A 130 -3.78 4.81 -14.92
CA ILE A 130 -3.74 3.38 -14.56
C ILE A 130 -5.14 2.90 -14.26
N LEU A 131 -5.54 1.85 -14.99
CA LEU A 131 -6.75 1.10 -14.72
C LEU A 131 -6.39 -0.09 -13.83
N THR A 132 -7.30 -0.43 -12.91
CA THR A 132 -7.21 -1.64 -12.12
C THR A 132 -7.13 -2.86 -13.05
N PRO A 133 -6.05 -3.66 -12.98
CA PRO A 133 -5.90 -4.84 -13.82
C PRO A 133 -7.04 -5.82 -13.57
N SER A 134 -7.65 -6.35 -14.64
CA SER A 134 -8.78 -7.29 -14.54
C SER A 134 -8.44 -8.60 -13.83
N ASN A 135 -7.15 -8.95 -13.80
CA ASN A 135 -6.65 -10.12 -13.09
C ASN A 135 -6.33 -9.86 -11.60
N SER A 136 -6.37 -8.61 -11.12
CA SER A 136 -6.13 -8.28 -9.71
C SER A 136 -7.23 -8.82 -8.78
N ILE A 137 -6.87 -9.05 -7.52
CA ILE A 137 -7.82 -9.49 -6.48
C ILE A 137 -8.92 -8.45 -6.29
N TYR A 138 -8.56 -7.16 -6.28
CA TYR A 138 -9.52 -6.07 -6.10
C TYR A 138 -10.58 -6.05 -7.20
N PHE A 139 -10.17 -6.15 -8.48
CA PHE A 139 -11.12 -6.19 -9.61
C PHE A 139 -12.08 -7.39 -9.52
N LYS A 140 -11.57 -8.57 -9.16
CA LYS A 140 -12.36 -9.81 -9.02
C LYS A 140 -13.32 -9.83 -7.83
N LYS A 141 -13.19 -8.89 -6.89
CA LYS A 141 -14.07 -8.78 -5.72
C LYS A 141 -15.15 -7.71 -5.90
N LEU A 142 -14.95 -6.78 -6.83
CA LEU A 142 -15.92 -5.76 -7.20
C LEU A 142 -16.94 -6.22 -8.26
N ASN A 143 -16.62 -7.28 -8.99
CA ASN A 143 -17.47 -7.91 -10.01
C ASN A 143 -17.75 -9.36 -9.64
#